data_AF-A0AAU8JIA6-F1
#
_entry.id   AF-A0AAU8JIA6-F1
#
_cell.length_a   1.000
_cell.length_b   1.000
_cell.length_c   1.000
_cell.angle_alpha   90.00
_cell.angle_beta   90.00
_cell.angle_gamma   90.00
#
_symmetry.space_group_name_H-M   'P 1'
#
loop_
_entity.id
_entity.type
_entity.pdbx_description
1 polymer ?
#
loop_
_entity_poly.entity_id
_entity_poly.type
_entity_poly.pdbx_seq_one_letter_code
_entity_poly.pdbx_strand_id
1 'polypeptide(L)'
;MTNQLTREELITEISKNLLPEDANFVKSLNQLLQNLGETHFLNIATSCYQRGLEHLQAKNYDFARLDFDRTIKLNPQADVYYQRAKAFYGLENYQNAIADLDKATTLQPQRAEFYDLRGDAYVKLRNYEMALANYNQAVTLGYSSQKLTDLQQKWNNKLRQEEEKRQAEEKRKAEEEKRKREAEAKRKAEEEARRKAEEEELNQLKSEKGIDYRPLRDYLKNGEWQKADEETSARMLEAMGESDWGSVYSSDLQNFPRTDLRTMDKLWLKYSDGKFGFSVQRDIWTSPQVGGKVGELDYDKYCKLADIVGWRKAGDWLSYPSGFTFNTNALPGHLPLWGFVGVVDWARRVGACSSFVWVSRDQILFSRL
;
A
#
# COMPACT_ATOMS: atom_id res chain seq x y z
N MET A 1 57.25 11.81 -28.15
CA MET A 1 58.51 11.06 -28.09
C MET A 1 58.44 10.13 -26.90
N THR A 2 58.29 8.83 -27.16
CA THR A 2 58.30 7.80 -26.12
C THR A 2 59.73 7.61 -25.64
N ASN A 3 59.99 7.93 -24.38
CA ASN A 3 61.29 7.77 -23.74
C ASN A 3 61.54 6.27 -23.53
N GLN A 4 62.38 5.65 -24.36
CA GLN A 4 62.76 4.24 -24.20
C GLN A 4 63.84 4.17 -23.12
N LEU A 5 63.59 3.35 -22.09
CA LEU A 5 64.54 3.07 -21.00
C LEU A 5 65.87 2.58 -21.57
N THR A 6 66.97 3.00 -20.96
CA THR A 6 68.29 2.46 -21.29
C THR A 6 68.40 0.99 -20.89
N ARG A 7 69.31 0.25 -21.52
CA ARG A 7 69.52 -1.18 -21.26
C ARG A 7 69.82 -1.47 -19.78
N GLU A 8 70.54 -0.59 -19.10
CA GLU A 8 70.89 -0.74 -17.68
C GLU A 8 69.72 -0.45 -16.74
N GLU A 9 68.89 0.54 -17.06
CA GLU A 9 67.65 0.82 -16.32
C GLU A 9 66.66 -0.34 -16.47
N LEU A 10 66.57 -0.93 -17.67
CA LEU A 10 65.73 -2.08 -17.94
C LEU A 10 66.21 -3.30 -17.14
N ILE A 11 67.51 -3.57 -17.11
CA ILE A 11 68.11 -4.65 -16.30
C ILE A 11 67.84 -4.44 -14.81
N THR A 12 68.00 -3.21 -14.31
CA THR A 12 67.76 -2.88 -12.90
C THR A 12 66.30 -3.07 -12.51
N GLU A 13 65.37 -2.65 -13.37
CA GLU A 13 63.93 -2.80 -13.12
C GLU A 13 63.48 -4.27 -13.19
N ILE A 14 64.06 -5.04 -14.12
CA ILE A 14 63.90 -6.49 -14.19
C ILE A 14 64.39 -7.15 -12.89
N SER A 15 65.58 -6.80 -12.40
CA SER A 15 66.19 -7.36 -11.18
C SER A 15 65.36 -7.13 -9.91
N LYS A 16 64.64 -6.01 -9.80
CA LYS A 16 63.77 -5.73 -8.64
C LYS A 16 62.51 -6.61 -8.60
N ASN A 17 62.09 -7.15 -9.74
CA ASN A 17 60.86 -7.92 -9.88
C ASN A 17 61.09 -9.44 -9.89
N LEU A 18 62.35 -9.87 -9.81
CA LEU A 18 62.78 -11.27 -9.84
C LEU A 18 62.88 -11.85 -8.43
N LEU A 19 62.31 -13.02 -8.21
CA LEU A 19 62.58 -13.78 -6.98
C LEU A 19 63.97 -14.44 -7.07
N PRO A 20 64.75 -14.53 -5.98
CA PRO A 20 66.04 -15.21 -5.95
C PRO A 20 65.97 -16.65 -6.49
N GLU A 21 64.86 -17.34 -6.24
CA GLU A 21 64.58 -18.69 -6.73
C GLU A 21 64.51 -18.75 -8.25
N ASP A 22 63.97 -17.72 -8.93
CA ASP A 22 63.89 -17.66 -10.39
C ASP A 22 65.26 -17.44 -11.03
N ALA A 23 66.08 -16.58 -10.43
CA ALA A 23 67.45 -16.33 -10.87
C ALA A 23 68.33 -17.58 -10.70
N ASN A 24 68.20 -18.27 -9.57
CA ASN A 24 68.90 -19.52 -9.30
C ASN A 24 68.45 -20.65 -10.22
N PHE A 25 67.14 -20.76 -10.48
CA PHE A 25 66.58 -21.74 -11.39
C PHE A 25 67.11 -21.55 -12.81
N VAL A 26 67.03 -20.34 -13.36
CA VAL A 26 67.51 -20.04 -14.73
C VAL A 26 69.02 -20.24 -14.85
N LYS A 27 69.80 -19.84 -13.84
CA LYS A 27 71.24 -20.11 -13.80
C LYS A 27 71.53 -21.61 -13.85
N SER A 28 70.84 -22.41 -13.03
CA SER A 28 71.02 -23.86 -12.98
C SER A 28 70.62 -24.54 -14.30
N LEU A 29 69.52 -24.09 -14.92
CA LEU A 29 69.02 -24.67 -16.16
C LEU A 29 69.89 -24.34 -17.37
N ASN A 30 70.38 -23.09 -17.46
CA ASN A 30 71.33 -22.70 -18.51
C ASN A 30 72.66 -23.45 -18.39
N GLN A 31 73.11 -23.75 -17.16
CA GLN A 31 74.30 -24.58 -16.95
C GLN A 31 74.08 -26.02 -17.41
N LEU A 32 72.88 -26.59 -17.21
CA LEU A 32 72.52 -27.91 -17.73
C LEU A 32 72.45 -27.94 -19.26
N LEU A 33 71.84 -26.93 -19.89
CA LEU A 33 71.76 -26.81 -21.35
C LEU A 33 73.15 -26.72 -22.00
N GLN A 34 74.05 -25.96 -21.39
CA GLN A 34 75.44 -25.86 -21.82
C GLN A 34 76.14 -27.24 -21.77
N ASN A 35 75.90 -28.03 -20.72
CA ASN A 35 76.44 -29.40 -20.61
C ASN A 35 75.85 -30.36 -21.65
N LEU A 36 74.61 -30.12 -22.10
CA LEU A 36 73.93 -30.89 -23.14
C LEU A 36 74.33 -30.48 -24.58
N GLY A 37 75.15 -29.44 -24.73
CA GLY A 37 75.60 -28.95 -26.04
C GLY A 37 74.58 -28.07 -26.77
N GLU A 38 73.53 -27.62 -26.08
CA GLU A 38 72.50 -26.75 -26.63
C GLU A 38 72.98 -25.29 -26.66
N THR A 39 72.75 -24.59 -27.77
CA THR A 39 73.24 -23.22 -27.98
C THR A 39 72.25 -22.13 -27.55
N HIS A 40 71.01 -22.50 -27.25
CA HIS A 40 69.97 -21.56 -26.84
C HIS A 40 69.96 -21.36 -25.32
N PHE A 41 70.21 -20.13 -24.87
CA PHE A 41 70.09 -19.76 -23.45
C PHE A 41 68.68 -19.27 -23.15
N LEU A 42 68.05 -19.85 -22.12
CA LEU A 42 66.74 -19.44 -21.65
C LEU A 42 66.87 -18.12 -20.86
N ASN A 43 65.96 -17.18 -21.15
CA ASN A 43 65.80 -15.98 -20.33
C ASN A 43 64.67 -16.19 -19.31
N ILE A 44 64.65 -15.34 -18.28
CA ILE A 44 63.75 -15.51 -17.14
C ILE A 44 62.27 -15.35 -17.52
N ALA A 45 61.97 -14.49 -18.50
CA ALA A 45 60.60 -14.33 -19.01
C ALA A 45 60.10 -15.62 -19.68
N THR A 46 60.91 -16.26 -20.52
CA THR A 46 60.57 -17.54 -21.17
C THR A 46 60.40 -18.65 -20.14
N SER A 47 61.27 -18.71 -19.12
CA SER A 47 61.17 -19.69 -18.05
C SER A 47 59.90 -19.51 -17.21
N CYS A 48 59.58 -18.29 -16.78
CA CYS A 48 58.35 -18.00 -16.04
C CYS A 48 57.12 -18.31 -16.90
N TYR A 49 57.13 -17.97 -18.19
CA TYR A 49 56.03 -18.28 -19.10
C TYR A 49 55.76 -19.78 -19.21
N GLN A 50 56.80 -20.60 -19.37
CA GLN A 50 56.65 -22.06 -19.46
C GLN A 50 56.15 -22.67 -18.13
N ARG A 51 56.72 -22.27 -16.99
CA ARG A 51 56.24 -22.72 -15.67
C ARG A 51 54.79 -22.30 -15.42
N GLY A 52 54.43 -21.09 -15.83
CA GLY A 52 53.04 -20.62 -15.78
C GLY A 52 52.09 -21.47 -16.63
N LEU A 53 52.52 -21.91 -17.81
CA LEU A 53 51.74 -22.83 -18.65
C LEU A 53 51.59 -24.21 -18.00
N GLU A 54 52.64 -24.76 -17.40
CA GLU A 54 52.60 -26.03 -16.64
C GLU A 54 51.62 -25.93 -15.46
N HIS A 55 51.69 -24.84 -14.70
CA HIS A 55 50.74 -24.57 -13.62
C HIS A 55 49.30 -24.43 -14.14
N LEU A 56 49.10 -23.78 -15.30
CA LEU A 56 47.78 -23.66 -15.92
C LEU A 56 47.21 -25.03 -16.33
N GLN A 57 48.04 -25.89 -16.91
CA GLN A 57 47.67 -27.28 -17.26
C GLN A 57 47.35 -28.10 -16.01
N ALA A 58 48.13 -27.93 -14.94
CA ALA A 58 47.90 -28.53 -13.63
C ALA A 58 46.72 -27.90 -12.86
N LYS A 59 46.06 -26.88 -13.42
CA LYS A 59 44.97 -26.10 -12.79
C LYS A 59 45.39 -25.37 -11.50
N ASN A 60 46.69 -25.17 -11.31
CA ASN A 60 47.27 -24.38 -10.24
C ASN A 60 47.23 -22.89 -10.62
N TYR A 61 46.02 -22.34 -10.72
CA TYR A 61 45.79 -21.04 -11.34
C TYR A 61 46.47 -19.86 -10.63
N ASP A 62 46.60 -19.89 -9.30
CA ASP A 62 47.31 -18.84 -8.55
C ASP A 62 48.80 -18.80 -8.87
N PHE A 63 49.46 -19.96 -8.96
CA PHE A 63 50.86 -20.03 -9.34
C PHE A 63 51.06 -19.65 -10.81
N ALA A 64 50.16 -20.10 -11.69
CA ALA A 64 50.16 -19.69 -13.10
C ALA A 64 50.05 -18.17 -13.25
N ARG A 65 49.12 -17.53 -12.51
CA ARG A 65 48.94 -16.08 -12.48
C ARG A 65 50.23 -15.36 -12.06
N LEU A 66 50.86 -15.79 -10.96
CA LEU A 66 52.11 -15.18 -10.46
C LEU A 66 53.25 -15.27 -11.49
N ASP A 67 53.36 -16.40 -12.18
CA ASP A 67 54.36 -16.59 -13.23
C ASP A 67 54.08 -15.72 -14.45
N PHE A 68 52.81 -15.59 -14.86
CA PHE A 68 52.45 -14.68 -15.95
C PHE A 68 52.59 -13.20 -15.55
N ASP A 69 52.37 -12.83 -14.28
CA ASP A 69 52.64 -11.48 -13.77
C ASP A 69 54.11 -11.12 -13.97
N ARG A 70 55.03 -12.04 -13.66
CA ARG A 70 56.47 -11.87 -13.90
C ARG A 70 56.77 -11.76 -15.38
N THR A 71 56.24 -12.67 -16.20
CA THR A 71 56.43 -12.62 -17.65
C THR A 71 55.95 -11.29 -18.24
N ILE A 72 54.82 -10.74 -17.81
CA ILE A 72 54.28 -9.45 -18.28
C ILE A 72 55.19 -8.28 -17.90
N LYS A 73 55.76 -8.27 -16.69
CA LYS A 73 56.70 -7.23 -16.27
C LYS A 73 57.99 -7.25 -17.10
N LEU A 74 58.45 -8.43 -17.49
CA LEU A 74 59.70 -8.63 -18.22
C LEU A 74 59.54 -8.48 -19.74
N ASN A 75 58.45 -9.00 -20.30
CA ASN A 75 58.15 -9.02 -21.73
C ASN A 75 56.62 -9.07 -21.96
N PRO A 76 55.95 -7.91 -21.98
CA PRO A 76 54.51 -7.84 -22.19
C PRO A 76 54.16 -8.18 -23.65
N GLN A 77 53.39 -9.26 -23.85
CA GLN A 77 52.94 -9.74 -25.17
C GLN A 77 51.49 -10.22 -25.10
N ALA A 78 50.79 -10.23 -26.23
CA ALA A 78 49.38 -10.63 -26.29
C ALA A 78 49.14 -12.03 -25.69
N ASP A 79 50.01 -13.00 -26.00
CA ASP A 79 49.86 -14.37 -25.53
C ASP A 79 49.97 -14.49 -24.00
N VAL A 80 50.87 -13.76 -23.33
CA VAL A 80 50.98 -13.83 -21.87
C VAL A 80 49.76 -13.22 -21.17
N TYR A 81 49.19 -12.13 -21.70
CA TYR A 81 47.93 -11.59 -21.20
C TYR A 81 46.80 -12.62 -21.38
N TYR A 82 46.73 -13.29 -22.53
CA TYR A 82 45.73 -14.34 -22.76
C TYR A 82 45.88 -15.53 -21.80
N GLN A 83 47.10 -16.02 -21.55
CA GLN A 83 47.31 -17.12 -20.61
C GLN A 83 47.03 -16.71 -19.16
N ARG A 84 47.35 -15.47 -18.77
CA ARG A 84 46.96 -14.92 -17.46
C ARG A 84 45.45 -14.76 -17.33
N ALA A 85 44.76 -14.35 -18.40
CA ALA A 85 43.31 -14.32 -18.45
C ALA A 85 42.70 -15.71 -18.24
N LYS A 86 43.29 -16.77 -18.80
CA LYS A 86 42.87 -18.16 -18.52
C LYS A 86 43.07 -18.55 -17.05
N ALA A 87 44.18 -18.12 -16.44
CA ALA A 87 44.39 -18.33 -15.01
C ALA A 87 43.34 -17.59 -14.17
N PHE A 88 43.07 -16.31 -14.47
CA PHE A 88 42.01 -15.55 -13.82
C PHE A 88 40.62 -16.16 -14.02
N TYR A 89 40.33 -16.67 -15.22
CA TYR A 89 39.08 -17.37 -15.52
C TYR A 89 38.92 -18.63 -14.66
N GLY A 90 40.01 -19.41 -14.50
CA GLY A 90 40.05 -20.58 -13.62
C GLY A 90 39.88 -20.24 -12.13
N LEU A 91 40.33 -19.05 -11.72
CA LEU A 91 40.09 -18.47 -10.38
C LEU A 91 38.71 -17.83 -10.22
N GLU A 92 37.84 -17.93 -11.24
CA GLU A 92 36.55 -17.24 -11.30
C GLU A 92 36.62 -15.71 -11.18
N ASN A 93 37.81 -15.14 -11.40
CA ASN A 93 38.04 -13.70 -11.43
C ASN A 93 37.82 -13.15 -12.84
N TYR A 94 36.55 -13.15 -13.25
CA TYR A 94 36.17 -12.87 -14.64
C TYR A 94 36.46 -11.42 -15.05
N GLN A 95 36.38 -10.45 -14.13
CA GLN A 95 36.70 -9.05 -14.43
C GLN A 95 38.18 -8.87 -14.80
N ASN A 96 39.10 -9.47 -14.05
CA ASN A 96 40.53 -9.41 -14.37
C ASN A 96 40.86 -10.21 -15.64
N ALA A 97 40.17 -11.34 -15.87
CA ALA A 97 40.29 -12.06 -17.13
C ALA A 97 39.88 -11.18 -18.34
N ILE A 98 38.77 -10.44 -18.23
CA ILE A 98 38.32 -9.50 -19.27
C ILE A 98 39.35 -8.39 -19.47
N ALA A 99 39.90 -7.80 -18.39
CA ALA A 99 40.90 -6.74 -18.49
C ALA A 99 42.18 -7.21 -19.22
N ASP A 100 42.63 -8.43 -18.97
CA ASP A 100 43.76 -9.02 -19.68
C ASP A 100 43.42 -9.34 -21.15
N LEU A 101 42.20 -9.80 -21.43
CA LEU A 101 41.73 -10.03 -22.79
C LEU A 101 41.57 -8.73 -23.57
N ASP A 102 41.22 -7.62 -22.93
CA ASP A 102 41.26 -6.28 -23.51
C ASP A 102 42.68 -5.91 -23.94
N LYS A 103 43.69 -6.19 -23.11
CA LYS A 103 45.10 -5.97 -23.47
C LYS A 103 45.53 -6.90 -24.61
N ALA A 104 45.17 -8.18 -24.56
CA ALA A 104 45.50 -9.16 -25.59
C ALA A 104 44.89 -8.80 -26.96
N THR A 105 43.60 -8.44 -27.00
CA THR A 105 42.89 -8.02 -28.23
C THR A 105 43.41 -6.69 -28.78
N THR A 106 43.82 -5.75 -27.91
CA THR A 106 44.50 -4.51 -28.34
C THR A 106 45.83 -4.81 -29.03
N LEU A 107 46.61 -5.76 -28.52
CA LEU A 107 47.93 -6.12 -29.06
C LEU A 107 47.85 -6.99 -30.32
N GLN A 108 46.91 -7.94 -30.36
CA GLN A 108 46.68 -8.83 -31.50
C GLN A 108 45.17 -9.03 -31.73
N PRO A 109 44.53 -8.18 -32.55
CA PRO A 109 43.08 -8.18 -32.71
C PRO A 109 42.54 -9.32 -33.58
N GLN A 110 43.40 -10.08 -34.27
CA GLN A 110 43.00 -11.16 -35.18
C GLN A 110 43.03 -12.56 -34.54
N ARG A 111 43.10 -12.63 -33.21
CA ARG A 111 43.13 -13.89 -32.45
C ARG A 111 41.74 -14.22 -31.93
N ALA A 112 41.07 -15.15 -32.61
CA ALA A 112 39.69 -15.54 -32.31
C ALA A 112 39.52 -16.11 -30.88
N GLU A 113 40.53 -16.81 -30.37
CA GLU A 113 40.56 -17.36 -29.01
C GLU A 113 40.39 -16.31 -27.91
N PHE A 114 40.83 -15.07 -28.15
CA PHE A 114 40.74 -14.00 -27.16
C PHE A 114 39.28 -13.57 -26.98
N TYR A 115 38.56 -13.43 -28.10
CA TYR A 115 37.14 -13.09 -28.06
C TYR A 115 36.30 -14.26 -27.54
N ASP A 116 36.64 -15.51 -27.88
CA ASP A 116 35.92 -16.67 -27.35
C ASP A 116 35.99 -16.75 -25.81
N LEU A 117 37.19 -16.65 -25.24
CA LEU A 117 37.36 -16.66 -23.78
C LEU A 117 36.74 -15.42 -23.11
N ARG A 118 36.76 -14.28 -23.79
CA ARG A 118 36.14 -13.05 -23.27
C ARG A 118 34.62 -13.16 -23.27
N GLY A 119 34.05 -13.79 -24.30
CA GLY A 119 32.64 -14.17 -24.36
C GLY A 119 32.27 -15.08 -23.19
N ASP A 120 33.05 -16.12 -22.94
CA ASP A 120 32.87 -17.03 -21.80
C ASP A 120 32.89 -16.28 -20.45
N ALA A 121 33.81 -15.31 -20.28
CA ALA A 121 33.89 -14.50 -19.07
C ALA A 121 32.66 -13.60 -18.87
N TYR A 122 32.16 -12.98 -19.95
CA TYR A 122 30.92 -12.19 -19.90
C TYR A 122 29.67 -13.04 -19.61
N VAL A 123 29.60 -14.29 -20.11
CA VAL A 123 28.53 -15.24 -19.74
C VAL A 123 28.52 -15.49 -18.24
N LYS A 124 29.71 -15.70 -17.63
CA LYS A 124 29.83 -15.92 -16.18
C LYS A 124 29.41 -14.71 -15.36
N LEU A 125 29.67 -13.51 -15.88
CA LEU A 125 29.16 -12.25 -15.31
C LEU A 125 27.70 -11.95 -15.66
N ARG A 126 27.00 -12.85 -16.36
CA ARG A 126 25.61 -12.69 -16.84
C ARG A 126 25.40 -11.48 -17.75
N ASN A 127 26.46 -10.97 -18.37
CA ASN A 127 26.39 -9.92 -19.37
C ASN A 127 26.28 -10.55 -20.77
N TYR A 128 25.06 -11.00 -21.10
CA TYR A 128 24.81 -11.76 -22.32
C TYR A 128 25.00 -10.95 -23.60
N GLU A 129 24.76 -9.64 -23.57
CA GLU A 129 24.96 -8.75 -24.72
C GLU A 129 26.43 -8.69 -25.11
N MET A 130 27.31 -8.44 -24.14
CA MET A 130 28.75 -8.41 -24.38
C MET A 130 29.29 -9.80 -24.74
N ALA A 131 28.74 -10.87 -24.17
CA ALA A 131 29.10 -12.24 -24.53
C ALA A 131 28.76 -12.55 -26.00
N LEU A 132 27.55 -12.21 -26.45
CA LEU A 132 27.12 -12.41 -27.84
C LEU A 132 28.01 -11.62 -28.82
N ALA A 133 28.35 -10.37 -28.50
CA ALA A 133 29.24 -9.55 -29.33
C ALA A 133 30.64 -10.18 -29.48
N ASN A 134 31.20 -10.71 -28.39
CA ASN A 134 32.50 -11.37 -28.41
C ASN A 134 32.47 -12.71 -29.15
N TYR A 135 31.44 -13.55 -28.93
CA TYR A 135 31.31 -14.78 -29.72
C TYR A 135 31.11 -14.49 -31.22
N ASN A 136 30.36 -13.44 -31.57
CA ASN A 136 30.21 -13.02 -32.95
C ASN A 136 31.57 -12.63 -33.57
N GLN A 137 32.38 -11.86 -32.84
CA GLN A 137 33.73 -11.51 -33.29
C GLN A 137 34.64 -12.74 -33.44
N ALA A 138 34.57 -13.70 -32.52
CA ALA A 138 35.30 -14.96 -32.62
C ALA A 138 34.89 -15.74 -33.89
N VAL A 139 33.58 -15.81 -34.20
CA VAL A 139 33.05 -16.45 -35.41
C VAL A 139 33.53 -15.74 -36.68
N THR A 140 33.54 -14.41 -36.72
CA THR A 140 34.10 -13.63 -37.83
C THR A 140 35.58 -13.94 -38.07
N LEU A 141 36.31 -14.31 -37.02
CA LEU A 141 37.73 -14.68 -37.07
C LEU A 141 37.97 -16.19 -37.25
N GLY A 142 36.93 -16.99 -37.53
CA GLY A 142 37.06 -18.40 -37.92
C GLY A 142 36.76 -19.43 -36.83
N TYR A 143 36.22 -19.03 -35.66
CA TYR A 143 35.71 -19.98 -34.65
C TYR A 143 34.32 -20.52 -34.99
N SER A 144 33.92 -21.59 -34.30
CA SER A 144 32.60 -22.20 -34.44
C SER A 144 31.49 -21.28 -33.90
N SER A 145 30.37 -21.22 -34.63
CA SER A 145 29.17 -20.46 -34.25
C SER A 145 28.34 -21.11 -33.15
N GLN A 146 28.65 -22.34 -32.70
CA GLN A 146 27.83 -23.09 -31.76
C GLN A 146 27.53 -22.32 -30.47
N LYS A 147 28.56 -21.74 -29.82
CA LYS A 147 28.39 -20.97 -28.58
C LYS A 147 27.53 -19.71 -28.80
N LEU A 148 27.71 -19.04 -29.94
CA LEU A 148 26.91 -17.88 -30.34
C LEU A 148 25.44 -18.27 -30.50
N THR A 149 25.15 -19.31 -31.30
CA THR A 149 23.78 -19.74 -31.59
C THR A 149 23.06 -20.24 -30.33
N ASP A 150 23.75 -20.99 -29.48
CA ASP A 150 23.19 -21.50 -28.22
C ASP A 150 22.84 -20.37 -27.27
N LEU A 151 23.73 -19.38 -27.13
CA LEU A 151 23.50 -18.23 -26.27
C LEU A 151 22.39 -17.34 -26.82
N GLN A 152 22.36 -17.11 -28.14
CA GLN A 152 21.34 -16.33 -28.82
C GLN A 152 19.96 -16.95 -28.62
N GLN A 153 19.84 -18.28 -28.77
CA GLN A 153 18.58 -18.98 -28.57
C GLN A 153 18.11 -18.88 -27.12
N LYS A 154 19.01 -19.08 -26.14
CA LYS A 154 18.70 -18.92 -24.71
C LYS A 154 18.24 -17.50 -24.37
N TRP A 155 18.94 -16.50 -24.89
CA TRP A 155 18.62 -15.08 -24.69
C TRP A 155 17.26 -14.72 -25.29
N ASN A 156 16.99 -15.12 -26.53
CA ASN A 156 15.71 -14.87 -27.20
C ASN A 156 14.54 -15.55 -26.47
N ASN A 157 14.73 -16.79 -26.01
CA ASN A 157 13.73 -17.50 -25.22
C ASN A 157 13.42 -16.78 -23.91
N LYS A 158 14.45 -16.24 -23.24
CA LYS A 158 14.29 -15.45 -22.01
C LYS A 158 13.51 -14.16 -22.27
N LEU A 159 13.88 -13.40 -23.30
CA LEU A 159 13.17 -12.17 -23.68
C LEU A 159 11.71 -12.44 -24.01
N ARG A 160 11.40 -13.52 -24.76
CA ARG A 160 10.03 -13.91 -25.05
C ARG A 160 9.24 -14.23 -23.77
N GLN A 161 9.81 -14.98 -22.84
CA GLN A 161 9.17 -15.28 -21.56
C GLN A 161 8.93 -14.03 -20.71
N GLU A 162 9.85 -13.06 -20.72
CA GLU A 162 9.69 -11.78 -20.02
C GLU A 162 8.57 -10.94 -20.63
N GLU A 163 8.46 -10.91 -21.95
CA GLU A 163 7.40 -10.21 -22.67
C GLU A 163 6.03 -10.87 -22.45
N GLU A 164 5.94 -12.20 -22.51
CA GLU A 164 4.71 -12.96 -22.19
C GLU A 164 4.25 -12.69 -20.75
N LYS A 165 5.17 -12.63 -19.79
CA LYS A 165 4.86 -12.28 -18.39
C LYS A 165 4.37 -10.85 -18.26
N ARG A 166 4.97 -9.90 -18.98
CA ARG A 166 4.56 -8.49 -18.99
C ARG A 166 3.12 -8.35 -19.51
N GLN A 167 2.82 -8.98 -20.65
CA GLN A 167 1.48 -8.96 -21.24
C GLN A 167 0.44 -9.64 -20.34
N ALA A 168 0.79 -10.76 -19.70
CA ALA A 168 -0.09 -11.41 -18.73
C ALA A 168 -0.38 -10.52 -17.52
N GLU A 169 0.63 -9.81 -17.01
CA GLU A 169 0.48 -8.88 -15.89
C GLU A 169 -0.38 -7.67 -16.26
N GLU A 170 -0.19 -7.09 -17.44
CA GLU A 170 -1.01 -6.00 -17.96
C GLU A 170 -2.47 -6.43 -18.11
N LYS A 171 -2.71 -7.61 -18.68
CA LYS A 171 -4.06 -8.18 -18.80
C LYS A 171 -4.71 -8.39 -17.43
N ARG A 172 -3.96 -8.92 -16.46
CA ARG A 172 -4.45 -9.12 -15.08
C ARG A 172 -4.85 -7.79 -14.43
N LYS A 173 -4.04 -6.75 -14.57
CA LYS A 173 -4.33 -5.40 -14.05
C LYS A 173 -5.58 -4.81 -14.71
N ALA A 174 -5.72 -4.94 -16.02
CA ALA A 174 -6.90 -4.46 -16.74
C ALA A 174 -8.19 -5.19 -16.29
N GLU A 175 -8.13 -6.51 -16.09
CA GLU A 175 -9.26 -7.29 -15.57
C GLU A 175 -9.61 -6.90 -14.12
N GLU A 176 -8.62 -6.67 -13.26
CA GLU A 176 -8.85 -6.20 -11.89
C GLU A 176 -9.48 -4.82 -11.85
N GLU A 177 -9.01 -3.89 -12.68
CA GLU A 177 -9.59 -2.54 -12.78
C GLU A 177 -11.02 -2.59 -13.30
N LYS A 178 -11.31 -3.42 -14.30
CA LYS A 178 -12.67 -3.65 -14.79
C LYS A 178 -13.58 -4.17 -13.67
N ARG A 179 -13.14 -5.17 -12.89
CA ARG A 179 -13.89 -5.69 -11.73
C ARG A 179 -14.15 -4.62 -10.68
N LYS A 180 -13.18 -3.75 -10.40
CA LYS A 180 -13.35 -2.63 -9.46
C LYS A 180 -14.39 -1.63 -9.96
N ARG A 181 -14.35 -1.26 -11.24
CA ARG A 181 -15.35 -0.37 -11.86
C ARG A 181 -16.75 -0.97 -11.83
N GLU A 182 -16.88 -2.26 -12.14
CA GLU A 182 -18.16 -2.99 -12.07
C GLU A 182 -18.70 -3.07 -10.64
N ALA A 183 -17.84 -3.36 -9.65
CA ALA A 183 -18.21 -3.39 -8.24
C ALA A 183 -18.62 -2.00 -7.73
N GLU A 184 -17.92 -0.94 -8.12
CA GLU A 184 -18.27 0.43 -7.75
C GLU A 184 -19.60 0.86 -8.38
N ALA A 185 -19.82 0.54 -9.66
CA ALA A 185 -21.07 0.81 -10.36
C ALA A 185 -22.24 0.09 -9.68
N LYS A 186 -22.06 -1.19 -9.31
CA LYS A 186 -23.06 -1.97 -8.57
C LYS A 186 -23.37 -1.33 -7.21
N ARG A 187 -22.34 -0.94 -6.45
CA ARG A 187 -22.52 -0.27 -5.15
C ARG A 187 -23.31 1.04 -5.29
N LYS A 188 -22.98 1.87 -6.29
CA LYS A 188 -23.69 3.13 -6.56
C LYS A 188 -25.15 2.88 -6.93
N ALA A 189 -25.43 1.87 -7.75
CA ALA A 189 -26.79 1.50 -8.12
C ALA A 189 -27.61 0.98 -6.92
N GLU A 190 -26.99 0.16 -6.06
CA GLU A 190 -27.61 -0.31 -4.81
C GLU A 190 -27.93 0.85 -3.85
N GLU A 191 -27.01 1.80 -3.69
CA GLU A 191 -27.21 2.99 -2.86
C GLU A 191 -28.32 3.89 -3.40
N GLU A 192 -28.37 4.12 -4.72
CA GLU A 192 -29.45 4.89 -5.34
C GLU A 192 -30.80 4.19 -5.20
N ALA A 193 -30.86 2.87 -5.38
CA ALA A 193 -32.07 2.09 -5.18
C ALA A 193 -32.56 2.16 -3.73
N ARG A 194 -31.65 2.06 -2.75
CA ARG A 194 -31.96 2.23 -1.32
C ARG A 194 -32.53 3.61 -1.05
N ARG A 195 -31.90 4.68 -1.57
CA ARG A 195 -32.38 6.06 -1.39
C ARG A 195 -33.79 6.25 -1.96
N LYS A 196 -34.07 5.70 -3.14
CA LYS A 196 -35.41 5.74 -3.75
C LYS A 196 -36.44 4.97 -2.92
N ALA A 197 -36.07 3.81 -2.39
CA ALA A 197 -36.94 3.03 -1.52
C ALA A 197 -37.26 3.76 -0.19
N GLU A 198 -36.25 4.40 0.43
CA GLU A 198 -36.43 5.24 1.62
C GLU A 198 -37.35 6.45 1.35
N GLU A 199 -37.20 7.10 0.20
CA GLU A 199 -38.05 8.22 -0.21
C GLU A 199 -39.50 7.79 -0.44
N GLU A 200 -39.71 6.64 -1.10
CA GLU A 200 -41.03 6.06 -1.29
C GLU A 200 -41.69 5.67 0.06
N GLU A 201 -40.93 5.07 0.98
CA GLU A 201 -41.44 4.73 2.31
C GLU A 201 -41.85 6.00 3.08
N LEU A 202 -41.07 7.07 3.00
CA LEU A 202 -41.39 8.34 3.65
C LEU A 202 -42.65 8.98 3.06
N ASN A 203 -42.90 8.80 1.76
CA ASN A 203 -44.10 9.32 1.10
C ASN A 203 -45.38 8.58 1.50
N GLN A 204 -45.29 7.32 1.95
CA GLN A 204 -46.46 6.53 2.36
C GLN A 204 -47.09 7.00 3.69
N LEU A 205 -46.35 7.74 4.54
CA LEU A 205 -46.82 8.38 5.78
C LEU A 205 -47.87 7.55 6.56
N LYS A 206 -47.52 6.31 6.90
CA LYS A 206 -48.47 5.32 7.46
C LYS A 206 -49.01 5.77 8.82
N SER A 207 -50.28 5.46 9.07
CA SER A 207 -50.96 5.71 10.35
C SER A 207 -51.92 4.56 10.65
N GLU A 208 -51.94 4.08 11.90
CA GLU A 208 -52.96 3.13 12.39
C GLU A 208 -54.30 3.84 12.66
N LYS A 209 -54.27 5.16 12.85
CA LYS A 209 -55.42 5.99 13.19
C LYS A 209 -55.93 6.85 12.03
N GLY A 210 -55.30 6.77 10.86
CA GLY A 210 -55.64 7.57 9.69
C GLY A 210 -55.21 9.04 9.79
N ILE A 211 -54.22 9.34 10.63
CA ILE A 211 -53.68 10.69 10.86
C ILE A 211 -52.92 11.18 9.63
N ASP A 212 -53.16 12.44 9.26
CA ASP A 212 -52.43 13.09 8.18
C ASP A 212 -51.12 13.72 8.67
N TYR A 213 -50.00 13.11 8.31
CA TYR A 213 -48.67 13.60 8.65
C TYR A 213 -48.04 14.52 7.60
N ARG A 214 -48.74 14.85 6.51
CA ARG A 214 -48.21 15.74 5.46
C ARG A 214 -47.86 17.14 6.00
N PRO A 215 -48.67 17.79 6.88
CA PRO A 215 -48.30 19.09 7.43
C PRO A 215 -47.01 19.02 8.26
N LEU A 216 -46.87 18.00 9.12
CA LEU A 216 -45.64 17.77 9.89
C LEU A 216 -44.42 17.61 8.97
N ARG A 217 -44.54 16.77 7.94
CA ARG A 217 -43.48 16.60 6.93
C ARG A 217 -43.10 17.93 6.29
N ASP A 218 -44.08 18.74 5.89
CA ASP A 218 -43.84 20.00 5.19
C ASP A 218 -43.19 21.05 6.10
N TYR A 219 -43.61 21.15 7.36
CA TYR A 219 -42.94 22.02 8.34
C TYR A 219 -41.48 21.60 8.58
N LEU A 220 -41.23 20.30 8.76
CA LEU A 220 -39.87 19.78 8.95
C LEU A 220 -39.00 20.03 7.71
N LYS A 221 -39.55 19.77 6.51
CA LYS A 221 -38.87 19.99 5.23
C LYS A 221 -38.50 21.46 5.01
N ASN A 222 -39.35 22.38 5.45
CA ASN A 222 -39.12 23.82 5.33
C ASN A 222 -38.23 24.39 6.45
N GLY A 223 -37.81 23.56 7.42
CA GLY A 223 -37.06 24.02 8.59
C GLY A 223 -37.91 24.88 9.53
N GLU A 224 -39.23 24.74 9.50
CA GLU A 224 -40.17 25.40 10.40
C GLU A 224 -40.27 24.62 11.73
N TRP A 225 -39.13 24.47 12.42
CA TRP A 225 -38.94 23.53 13.54
C TRP A 225 -39.91 23.71 14.69
N GLN A 226 -40.29 24.94 15.04
CA GLN A 226 -41.27 25.20 16.10
C GLN A 226 -42.67 24.74 15.69
N LYS A 227 -43.09 25.03 14.46
CA LYS A 227 -44.39 24.58 13.95
C LYS A 227 -44.44 23.07 13.82
N ALA A 228 -43.33 22.44 13.41
CA ALA A 228 -43.21 20.99 13.39
C ALA A 228 -43.35 20.38 14.80
N ASP A 229 -42.84 21.04 15.83
CA ASP A 229 -42.95 20.62 17.23
C ASP A 229 -44.39 20.70 17.76
N GLU A 230 -45.05 21.83 17.49
CA GLU A 230 -46.47 22.06 17.81
C GLU A 230 -47.37 21.06 17.07
N GLU A 231 -47.09 20.86 15.78
CA GLU A 231 -47.79 19.90 14.92
C GLU A 231 -47.60 18.47 15.42
N THR A 232 -46.38 18.08 15.81
CA THR A 232 -46.10 16.76 16.39
C THR A 232 -46.97 16.53 17.63
N SER A 233 -47.04 17.52 18.51
CA SER A 233 -47.86 17.46 19.73
C SER A 233 -49.35 17.32 19.41
N ALA A 234 -49.85 18.05 18.41
CA ALA A 234 -51.24 17.98 17.97
C ALA A 234 -51.60 16.62 17.36
N ARG A 235 -50.73 16.05 16.49
CA ARG A 235 -50.95 14.73 15.89
C ARG A 235 -50.88 13.60 16.93
N MET A 236 -50.09 13.77 18.00
CA MET A 236 -50.08 12.83 19.13
C MET A 236 -51.40 12.84 19.90
N LEU A 237 -51.97 14.01 20.21
CA LEU A 237 -53.30 14.10 20.83
C LEU A 237 -54.36 13.42 19.95
N GLU A 238 -54.36 13.72 18.66
CA GLU A 238 -55.30 13.16 17.70
C GLU A 238 -55.19 11.64 17.60
N ALA A 239 -53.97 11.09 17.58
CA ALA A 239 -53.73 9.64 17.57
C ALA A 239 -54.23 8.92 18.84
N MET A 240 -54.26 9.63 19.97
CA MET A 240 -54.84 9.14 21.23
C MET A 240 -56.37 9.36 21.31
N GLY A 241 -56.95 10.17 20.42
CA GLY A 241 -58.36 10.56 20.47
C GLY A 241 -58.66 11.64 21.51
N GLU A 242 -57.64 12.38 21.93
CA GLU A 242 -57.72 13.42 22.96
C GLU A 242 -57.68 14.83 22.35
N SER A 243 -58.23 15.79 23.09
CA SER A 243 -58.28 17.20 22.67
C SER A 243 -57.36 18.12 23.46
N ASP A 244 -56.87 17.65 24.61
CA ASP A 244 -56.01 18.39 25.51
C ASP A 244 -55.05 17.46 26.25
N TRP A 245 -53.81 17.93 26.47
CA TRP A 245 -52.78 17.17 27.16
C TRP A 245 -53.04 16.95 28.65
N GLY A 246 -53.93 17.75 29.26
CA GLY A 246 -54.44 17.55 30.60
C GLY A 246 -55.37 16.33 30.72
N SER A 247 -55.96 15.89 29.62
CA SER A 247 -56.83 14.70 29.56
C SER A 247 -56.08 13.40 29.29
N VAL A 248 -54.81 13.48 28.90
CA VAL A 248 -53.98 12.31 28.57
C VAL A 248 -53.51 11.59 29.84
N TYR A 249 -53.89 10.32 30.01
CA TYR A 249 -53.43 9.46 31.09
C TYR A 249 -52.29 8.53 30.64
N SER A 250 -51.65 7.86 31.60
CA SER A 250 -50.60 6.88 31.32
C SER A 250 -51.07 5.72 30.44
N SER A 251 -52.35 5.35 30.52
CA SER A 251 -52.97 4.32 29.68
C SER A 251 -52.99 4.70 28.21
N ASP A 252 -53.18 5.98 27.89
CA ASP A 252 -53.28 6.45 26.50
C ASP A 252 -51.91 6.39 25.84
N LEU A 253 -50.87 6.77 26.56
CA LEU A 253 -49.47 6.64 26.11
C LEU A 253 -49.03 5.17 26.02
N GLN A 254 -49.45 4.33 26.98
CA GLN A 254 -49.19 2.89 26.93
C GLN A 254 -49.88 2.22 25.74
N ASN A 255 -50.96 2.81 25.24
CA ASN A 255 -51.71 2.34 24.07
C ASN A 255 -51.44 3.18 22.80
N PHE A 256 -50.49 4.12 22.84
CA PHE A 256 -50.17 4.98 21.69
C PHE A 256 -49.82 4.14 20.45
N PRO A 257 -50.38 4.43 19.26
CA PRO A 257 -50.18 3.59 18.09
C PRO A 257 -48.71 3.62 17.64
N ARG A 258 -48.13 2.43 17.46
CA ARG A 258 -46.68 2.31 17.19
C ARG A 258 -46.31 2.82 15.80
N THR A 259 -47.18 2.60 14.82
CA THR A 259 -46.95 3.08 13.44
C THR A 259 -46.91 4.61 13.40
N ASP A 260 -47.86 5.27 14.05
CA ASP A 260 -47.94 6.73 14.15
C ASP A 260 -46.69 7.33 14.82
N LEU A 261 -46.26 6.74 15.94
CA LEU A 261 -45.02 7.15 16.63
C LEU A 261 -43.80 7.03 15.72
N ARG A 262 -43.68 5.90 15.02
CA ARG A 262 -42.59 5.64 14.08
C ARG A 262 -42.63 6.55 12.86
N THR A 263 -43.80 6.92 12.37
CA THR A 263 -43.95 7.85 11.24
C THR A 263 -43.44 9.23 11.62
N MET A 264 -43.85 9.76 12.78
CA MET A 264 -43.34 11.05 13.27
C MET A 264 -41.83 11.00 13.52
N ASP A 265 -41.34 9.95 14.19
CA ASP A 265 -39.90 9.79 14.47
C ASP A 265 -39.05 9.77 13.19
N LYS A 266 -39.48 9.01 12.18
CA LYS A 266 -38.81 8.95 10.87
C LYS A 266 -38.74 10.31 10.18
N LEU A 267 -39.81 11.11 10.27
CA LEU A 267 -39.83 12.45 9.72
C LEU A 267 -38.84 13.36 10.42
N TRP A 268 -38.83 13.35 11.76
CA TRP A 268 -37.87 14.12 12.55
C TRP A 268 -36.43 13.73 12.22
N LEU A 269 -36.12 12.43 12.19
CA LEU A 269 -34.80 11.93 11.81
C LEU A 269 -34.40 12.38 10.40
N LYS A 270 -35.29 12.21 9.41
CA LYS A 270 -34.97 12.50 8.01
C LYS A 270 -34.57 13.95 7.79
N TYR A 271 -35.38 14.88 8.28
CA TYR A 271 -35.21 16.29 7.97
C TYR A 271 -34.20 16.99 8.88
N SER A 272 -33.87 16.39 10.02
CA SER A 272 -32.84 16.88 10.95
C SER A 272 -31.46 16.25 10.75
N ASP A 273 -31.28 15.42 9.71
CA ASP A 273 -30.05 14.64 9.49
C ASP A 273 -29.68 13.75 10.68
N GLY A 274 -30.70 13.08 11.23
CA GLY A 274 -30.59 12.18 12.38
C GLY A 274 -30.40 12.89 13.72
N LYS A 275 -30.50 14.22 13.77
CA LYS A 275 -30.22 15.01 14.98
C LYS A 275 -31.38 15.04 15.97
N PHE A 276 -32.61 14.99 15.48
CA PHE A 276 -33.84 15.11 16.27
C PHE A 276 -34.73 13.90 16.06
N GLY A 277 -35.58 13.62 17.04
CA GLY A 277 -36.47 12.45 17.04
C GLY A 277 -36.59 11.83 18.42
N PHE A 278 -37.69 11.12 18.63
CA PHE A 278 -37.95 10.38 19.86
C PHE A 278 -36.95 9.22 20.03
N SER A 279 -36.51 8.59 18.94
CA SER A 279 -35.46 7.56 18.98
C SER A 279 -34.10 8.13 19.38
N VAL A 280 -33.76 9.33 18.92
CA VAL A 280 -32.53 10.03 19.36
C VAL A 280 -32.58 10.30 20.85
N GLN A 281 -33.72 10.78 21.36
CA GLN A 281 -33.93 11.00 22.80
C GLN A 281 -33.83 9.69 23.60
N ARG A 282 -34.42 8.61 23.10
CA ARG A 282 -34.33 7.27 23.71
C ARG A 282 -32.90 6.74 23.73
N ASP A 283 -32.15 6.92 22.65
CA ASP A 283 -30.77 6.45 22.55
C ASP A 283 -29.86 7.26 23.50
N ILE A 284 -30.10 8.57 23.67
CA ILE A 284 -29.42 9.38 24.69
C ILE A 284 -29.82 8.93 26.11
N TRP A 285 -31.10 8.67 26.35
CA TRP A 285 -31.61 8.15 27.64
C TRP A 285 -30.92 6.84 28.05
N THR A 286 -30.76 5.92 27.11
CA THR A 286 -30.14 4.60 27.36
C THR A 286 -28.62 4.62 27.24
N SER A 287 -28.03 5.74 26.82
CA SER A 287 -26.58 5.89 26.68
C SER A 287 -25.86 5.72 28.02
N PRO A 288 -24.57 5.34 28.02
CA PRO A 288 -23.77 5.27 29.25
C PRO A 288 -23.67 6.59 30.03
N GLN A 289 -23.92 7.73 29.38
CA GLN A 289 -23.85 9.05 30.02
C GLN A 289 -25.06 9.31 30.93
N VAL A 290 -26.24 8.84 30.53
CA VAL A 290 -27.47 8.96 31.33
C VAL A 290 -27.69 7.70 32.18
N GLY A 291 -27.52 6.51 31.58
CA GLY A 291 -27.70 5.22 32.23
C GLY A 291 -29.17 4.88 32.52
N GLY A 292 -30.11 5.47 31.77
CA GLY A 292 -31.54 5.22 31.88
C GLY A 292 -31.92 3.84 31.35
N LYS A 293 -32.98 3.26 31.90
CA LYS A 293 -33.59 2.02 31.40
C LYS A 293 -35.00 2.31 30.95
N VAL A 294 -35.38 1.78 29.80
CA VAL A 294 -36.72 1.96 29.25
C VAL A 294 -37.75 1.35 30.21
N GLY A 295 -38.74 2.15 30.63
CA GLY A 295 -39.76 1.75 31.59
C GLY A 295 -39.37 1.94 33.07
N GLU A 296 -38.16 2.42 33.37
CA GLU A 296 -37.73 2.80 34.73
C GLU A 296 -37.95 4.30 34.96
N LEU A 297 -38.63 4.65 36.05
CA LEU A 297 -38.81 6.04 36.47
C LEU A 297 -37.63 6.48 37.33
N ASP A 298 -36.78 7.35 36.78
CA ASP A 298 -35.63 7.90 37.49
C ASP A 298 -35.47 9.39 37.16
N TYR A 299 -35.82 10.24 38.13
CA TYR A 299 -35.86 11.70 37.94
C TYR A 299 -34.46 12.31 37.77
N ASP A 300 -33.45 11.78 38.47
CA ASP A 300 -32.08 12.31 38.41
C ASP A 300 -31.45 11.98 37.05
N LYS A 301 -31.69 10.77 36.54
CA LYS A 301 -31.29 10.40 35.17
C LYS A 301 -32.04 11.23 34.14
N TYR A 302 -33.32 11.53 34.36
CA TYR A 302 -34.09 12.35 33.43
C TYR A 302 -33.60 13.80 33.39
N CYS A 303 -33.20 14.35 34.54
CA CYS A 303 -32.51 15.62 34.61
C CYS A 303 -31.21 15.62 33.79
N LYS A 304 -30.41 14.55 33.83
CA LYS A 304 -29.21 14.40 32.99
C LYS A 304 -29.53 14.35 31.50
N LEU A 305 -30.56 13.59 31.11
CA LEU A 305 -31.06 13.59 29.73
C LEU A 305 -31.40 15.03 29.31
N ALA A 306 -32.22 15.72 30.10
CA ALA A 306 -32.66 17.09 29.86
C ALA A 306 -31.48 18.08 29.76
N ASP A 307 -30.43 17.91 30.55
CA ASP A 307 -29.21 18.72 30.44
C ASP A 307 -28.46 18.44 29.12
N ILE A 308 -28.36 17.17 28.69
CA ILE A 308 -27.68 16.76 27.45
C ILE A 308 -28.43 17.25 26.20
N VAL A 309 -29.75 17.12 26.19
CA VAL A 309 -30.57 17.55 25.04
C VAL A 309 -30.89 19.05 25.10
N GLY A 310 -30.52 19.74 26.19
CA GLY A 310 -30.66 21.20 26.32
C GLY A 310 -32.05 21.69 26.70
N TRP A 311 -32.83 20.90 27.43
CA TRP A 311 -34.12 21.29 28.02
C TRP A 311 -33.97 22.01 29.36
N ARG A 312 -32.78 21.97 29.94
CA ARG A 312 -32.42 22.66 31.18
C ARG A 312 -31.18 23.51 30.99
N LYS A 313 -31.11 24.60 31.76
CA LYS A 313 -29.96 25.51 31.80
C LYS A 313 -29.67 25.90 33.23
N ALA A 314 -28.43 25.64 33.69
CA ALA A 314 -27.99 25.89 35.06
C ALA A 314 -28.89 25.23 36.15
N GLY A 315 -29.51 24.09 35.83
CA GLY A 315 -30.39 23.36 36.73
C GLY A 315 -31.88 23.70 36.59
N ASP A 316 -32.22 24.78 35.88
CA ASP A 316 -33.60 25.22 35.69
C ASP A 316 -34.19 24.72 34.38
N TRP A 317 -35.47 24.34 34.42
CA TRP A 317 -36.24 23.95 33.23
C TRP A 317 -36.60 25.16 32.39
N LEU A 318 -36.45 25.02 31.07
CA LEU A 318 -36.77 26.08 30.12
C LEU A 318 -38.29 26.21 29.94
N SER A 319 -38.76 27.44 29.69
CA SER A 319 -40.18 27.71 29.39
C SER A 319 -40.44 27.58 27.90
N TYR A 320 -41.46 26.82 27.54
CA TYR A 320 -41.92 26.74 26.14
C TYR A 320 -42.71 28.01 25.75
N PRO A 321 -42.59 28.51 24.49
CA PRO A 321 -41.56 28.16 23.51
C PRO A 321 -40.26 28.97 23.70
N SER A 322 -40.29 30.06 24.46
CA SER A 322 -39.26 31.12 24.46
C SER A 322 -37.87 30.70 24.95
N GLY A 323 -37.74 29.59 25.67
CA GLY A 323 -36.48 29.06 26.15
C GLY A 323 -35.78 28.07 25.21
N PHE A 324 -36.47 27.55 24.19
CA PHE A 324 -35.97 26.45 23.35
C PHE A 324 -35.39 26.95 22.02
N THR A 325 -34.53 26.13 21.40
CA THR A 325 -33.85 26.44 20.13
C THR A 325 -34.49 25.69 18.98
N PHE A 326 -35.23 26.39 18.12
CA PHE A 326 -35.94 25.82 16.96
C PHE A 326 -35.14 25.96 15.66
N ASN A 327 -33.94 25.40 15.63
CA ASN A 327 -33.12 25.27 14.43
C ASN A 327 -32.07 24.15 14.59
N THR A 328 -31.36 23.85 13.50
CA THR A 328 -30.36 22.77 13.46
C THR A 328 -29.12 23.02 14.32
N ASN A 329 -28.94 24.19 14.96
CA ASN A 329 -27.88 24.41 15.94
C ASN A 329 -28.21 23.86 17.34
N ALA A 330 -29.46 23.47 17.61
CA ALA A 330 -29.84 22.86 18.87
C ALA A 330 -29.10 21.53 19.12
N LEU A 331 -29.04 21.05 20.36
CA LEU A 331 -28.33 19.80 20.70
C LEU A 331 -29.05 18.56 20.13
N PRO A 332 -28.35 17.44 19.87
CA PRO A 332 -29.01 16.19 19.49
C PRO A 332 -30.10 15.78 20.49
N GLY A 333 -31.26 15.35 19.99
CA GLY A 333 -32.43 15.00 20.80
C GLY A 333 -33.22 16.20 21.35
N HIS A 334 -32.82 17.46 21.08
CA HIS A 334 -33.51 18.65 21.61
C HIS A 334 -34.99 18.71 21.20
N LEU A 335 -35.33 18.25 20.01
CA LEU A 335 -36.69 18.16 19.48
C LEU A 335 -37.05 16.71 19.14
N PRO A 336 -38.33 16.33 19.17
CA PRO A 336 -39.49 17.14 19.56
C PRO A 336 -39.71 17.27 21.08
N LEU A 337 -40.38 18.34 21.51
CA LEU A 337 -40.70 18.74 22.89
C LEU A 337 -42.17 18.43 23.26
N TRP A 338 -42.69 17.30 22.80
CA TRP A 338 -44.10 16.93 22.86
C TRP A 338 -44.75 16.97 24.26
N GLY A 339 -43.98 16.75 25.33
CA GLY A 339 -44.47 16.95 26.70
C GLY A 339 -44.64 18.42 27.09
N PHE A 340 -43.80 19.32 26.56
CA PHE A 340 -43.66 20.73 26.99
C PHE A 340 -44.70 21.65 26.40
N VAL A 341 -45.21 21.33 25.22
CA VAL A 341 -46.27 22.11 24.56
C VAL A 341 -47.59 22.02 25.33
N GLY A 342 -47.92 20.85 25.90
CA GLY A 342 -49.22 20.60 26.53
C GLY A 342 -49.30 20.75 28.05
N VAL A 343 -48.26 20.34 28.78
CA VAL A 343 -48.32 20.24 30.25
C VAL A 343 -47.98 21.56 30.93
N VAL A 344 -47.29 22.51 30.28
CA VAL A 344 -47.07 23.86 30.82
C VAL A 344 -48.38 24.65 30.89
N ASP A 345 -49.28 24.49 29.91
CA ASP A 345 -50.59 25.16 29.91
C ASP A 345 -51.52 24.57 30.97
N TRP A 346 -51.49 23.25 31.19
CA TRP A 346 -52.21 22.59 32.29
C TRP A 346 -51.62 22.94 33.67
N ALA A 347 -50.30 22.83 33.87
CA ALA A 347 -49.64 23.12 35.14
C ALA A 347 -49.82 24.58 35.59
N ARG A 348 -49.88 25.54 34.64
CA ARG A 348 -50.28 26.93 34.91
C ARG A 348 -51.72 27.07 35.38
N ARG A 349 -52.65 26.22 34.90
CA ARG A 349 -54.07 26.25 35.26
C ARG A 349 -54.38 25.59 36.62
N VAL A 350 -53.64 24.54 37.01
CA VAL A 350 -53.96 23.75 38.22
C VAL A 350 -52.99 23.92 39.40
N GLY A 351 -51.89 24.67 39.25
CA GLY A 351 -50.98 25.00 40.36
C GLY A 351 -50.20 23.82 40.96
N ALA A 352 -50.10 22.68 40.26
CA ALA A 352 -49.40 21.48 40.71
C ALA A 352 -47.95 21.42 40.17
N CYS A 353 -46.99 21.06 41.03
CA CYS A 353 -45.59 20.93 40.66
C CYS A 353 -45.38 19.68 39.78
N SER A 354 -44.95 19.90 38.55
CA SER A 354 -45.24 19.03 37.41
C SER A 354 -44.18 17.97 37.11
N SER A 355 -43.00 18.01 37.73
CA SER A 355 -41.76 17.34 37.29
C SER A 355 -41.78 15.80 37.19
N PHE A 356 -42.53 15.08 38.04
CA PHE A 356 -42.63 13.61 37.98
C PHE A 356 -43.52 13.10 36.84
N VAL A 357 -44.49 13.89 36.41
CA VAL A 357 -45.43 13.53 35.34
C VAL A 357 -44.70 13.46 33.99
N TRP A 358 -43.73 14.35 33.75
CA TRP A 358 -42.90 14.40 32.54
C TRP A 358 -42.08 13.12 32.35
N VAL A 359 -41.33 12.73 33.39
CA VAL A 359 -40.53 11.50 33.37
C VAL A 359 -41.40 10.31 33.03
N SER A 360 -42.58 10.20 33.67
CA SER A 360 -43.46 9.06 33.45
C SER A 360 -44.00 8.99 32.03
N ARG A 361 -44.31 10.12 31.39
CA ARG A 361 -44.86 10.13 30.03
C ARG A 361 -43.78 9.76 29.00
N ASP A 362 -42.57 10.29 29.13
CA ASP A 362 -41.45 10.00 28.22
C ASP A 362 -41.01 8.54 28.30
N GLN A 363 -40.93 7.97 29.49
CA GLN A 363 -40.55 6.56 29.64
C GLN A 363 -41.57 5.59 29.04
N ILE A 364 -42.86 5.92 29.15
CA ILE A 364 -43.91 5.14 28.50
C ILE A 364 -43.75 5.22 26.97
N LEU A 365 -43.50 6.42 26.42
CA LEU A 365 -43.34 6.56 24.97
C LEU A 365 -42.08 5.85 24.44
N PHE A 366 -40.95 5.96 25.13
CA PHE A 366 -39.71 5.25 24.77
C PHE A 366 -39.88 3.73 24.71
N SER A 367 -40.79 3.16 25.52
CA SER A 367 -41.10 1.72 25.47
C SER A 367 -41.88 1.28 24.22
N ARG A 368 -42.39 2.24 23.44
CA ARG A 368 -43.22 1.99 22.26
C ARG A 368 -42.44 2.09 20.94
N LEU A 369 -41.23 2.69 20.95
CA LEU A 369 -40.30 2.78 19.81
C LEU A 369 -39.58 1.44 19.60
#